data_AF-A0A1I7SL21-F1
#
_entry.id   AF-A0A1I7SL21-F1
#
_cell.length_a   1.000
_cell.length_b   1.000
_cell.length_c   1.000
_cell.angle_alpha   90.00
_cell.angle_beta   90.00
_cell.angle_gamma   90.00
#
_symmetry.space_group_name_H-M   'P 1'
#
loop_
_entity.id
_entity.type
_entity.pdbx_description
1 polymer ?
#
loop_
_entity_poly.entity_id
_entity_poly.type
_entity_poly.pdbx_seq_one_letter_code
_entity_poly.pdbx_strand_id
1 'polypeptide(L)'
;MPRLPVVSMEDLDLFPQNILKLRYPLDRRIDTTEIDEFLRQHDPIWWSRLVIAARGFLVNMQDYTEEQIFNLDDAFIEIHRVFVAKNTIPTPLRFIQNLNTLYSVPNYLEVLQRLDPSKNGYLEENPFEFEPQRSAFTQMFGSPERYQNLGVANSQKLAYDVFFRLLKLCFERFRDPNSTVRKGIKFSTDPEWQPDNRVVLFQSFGQNNRTWVLTDFDRHIISHWRPNGIQIIFGDAYLEKKHRGGFNLCDFCGMLEQAVGQFPVYQKHRFCSEQCFAYLLDGKK
;
A
#
# COMPACT_ATOMS: atom_id res chain seq x y z
N MET A 1 -26.52 -5.65 -7.27
CA MET A 1 -25.06 -5.49 -7.47
C MET A 1 -24.43 -5.25 -6.12
N PRO A 2 -23.30 -5.92 -5.79
CA PRO A 2 -22.56 -5.62 -4.57
C PRO A 2 -22.14 -4.15 -4.55
N ARG A 3 -22.35 -3.50 -3.40
CA ARG A 3 -22.06 -2.08 -3.20
C ARG A 3 -20.61 -1.93 -2.78
N LEU A 4 -19.71 -1.85 -3.75
CA LEU A 4 -18.31 -1.54 -3.44
C LEU A 4 -18.25 -0.13 -2.84
N PRO A 5 -17.53 0.09 -1.72
CA PRO A 5 -17.39 1.41 -1.16
C PRO A 5 -16.65 2.28 -2.16
N VAL A 6 -17.20 3.47 -2.40
CA VAL A 6 -16.55 4.49 -3.19
C VAL A 6 -15.42 5.08 -2.35
N VAL A 7 -14.20 5.06 -2.88
CA VAL A 7 -13.00 5.55 -2.19
C VAL A 7 -12.44 6.71 -3.00
N SER A 8 -12.51 7.91 -2.45
CA SER A 8 -11.89 9.09 -3.05
C SER A 8 -10.73 9.57 -2.18
N MET A 9 -9.62 9.98 -2.79
CA MET A 9 -8.56 10.67 -2.04
C MET A 9 -9.06 12.01 -1.47
N GLU A 10 -10.07 12.64 -2.08
CA GLU A 10 -10.71 13.85 -1.55
C GLU A 10 -11.64 13.57 -0.36
N ASP A 11 -11.90 12.30 -0.05
CA ASP A 11 -12.69 11.90 1.10
C ASP A 11 -11.89 12.13 2.39
N LEU A 12 -12.16 13.26 3.06
CA LEU A 12 -11.47 13.65 4.28
C LEU A 12 -11.75 12.71 5.47
N ASP A 13 -12.75 11.83 5.41
CA ASP A 13 -12.94 10.82 6.45
C ASP A 13 -11.93 9.67 6.27
N LEU A 14 -11.55 9.35 5.02
CA LEU A 14 -10.53 8.34 4.72
C LEU A 14 -9.12 8.94 4.71
N PHE A 15 -8.92 10.05 4.01
CA PHE A 15 -7.62 10.67 3.78
C PHE A 15 -7.62 12.13 4.25
N PRO A 16 -7.69 12.37 5.58
CA PRO A 16 -7.71 13.72 6.13
C PRO A 16 -6.39 14.45 5.89
N GLN A 17 -6.40 15.78 5.92
CA GLN A 17 -5.20 16.61 5.73
C GLN A 17 -4.15 16.51 6.86
N ASN A 18 -4.45 15.82 7.96
CA ASN A 18 -3.47 15.51 9.00
C ASN A 18 -3.68 14.05 9.44
N ILE A 19 -2.62 13.25 9.54
CA ILE A 19 -2.71 11.85 9.96
C ILE A 19 -3.32 11.70 11.36
N LEU A 20 -3.10 12.68 12.25
CA LEU A 20 -3.71 12.74 13.58
C LEU A 20 -5.23 12.92 13.53
N LYS A 21 -5.77 13.42 12.42
CA LYS A 21 -7.21 13.57 12.18
C LYS A 21 -7.84 12.33 11.55
N LEU A 22 -7.05 11.30 11.20
CA LEU A 22 -7.60 10.02 10.75
C LEU A 22 -8.43 9.48 11.90
N ARG A 23 -9.76 9.45 11.72
CA ARG A 23 -10.68 9.05 12.77
C ARG A 23 -10.31 7.64 13.22
N TYR A 24 -10.11 7.51 14.52
CA TYR A 24 -9.96 6.22 15.18
C TYR A 24 -11.39 5.79 15.51
N PRO A 25 -11.95 4.77 14.86
CA PRO A 25 -13.19 4.20 15.37
C PRO A 25 -12.92 3.76 16.82
N LEU A 26 -13.88 4.01 17.72
CA LEU A 26 -13.71 3.76 19.16
C LEU A 26 -13.27 2.32 19.44
N ASP A 27 -13.82 1.38 18.69
CA ASP A 27 -13.30 0.04 18.56
C ASP A 27 -12.27 0.01 17.41
N ARG A 28 -11.04 -0.46 17.63
CA ARG A 28 -10.06 -0.62 16.54
C ARG A 28 -10.26 -1.91 15.77
N ARG A 29 -11.10 -2.83 16.25
CA ARG A 29 -11.23 -4.18 15.69
C ARG A 29 -12.15 -4.22 14.48
N ILE A 30 -11.81 -5.09 13.55
CA ILE A 30 -12.72 -5.45 12.46
C ILE A 30 -13.42 -6.75 12.81
N ASP A 31 -14.75 -6.79 12.67
CA ASP A 31 -15.51 -8.02 12.83
C ASP A 31 -15.10 -9.04 11.76
N THR A 32 -14.42 -10.10 12.21
CA THR A 32 -13.87 -11.12 11.31
C THR A 32 -14.93 -12.09 10.80
N THR A 33 -16.13 -12.10 11.38
CA THR A 33 -17.24 -12.96 10.93
C THR A 33 -17.91 -12.41 9.68
N GLU A 34 -17.97 -11.08 9.56
CA GLU A 34 -18.63 -10.38 8.46
C GLU A 34 -17.65 -9.88 7.38
N ILE A 35 -16.36 -9.71 7.69
CA ILE A 35 -15.39 -9.19 6.70
C ILE A 35 -15.11 -10.16 5.55
N ASP A 36 -15.42 -11.46 5.68
CA ASP A 36 -15.13 -12.43 4.64
C ASP A 36 -15.90 -12.13 3.32
N GLU A 37 -17.14 -11.67 3.41
CA GLU A 37 -17.89 -11.21 2.23
C GLU A 37 -17.23 -9.98 1.60
N PHE A 38 -16.81 -9.02 2.41
CA PHE A 38 -16.08 -7.84 1.95
C PHE A 38 -14.79 -8.22 1.24
N LEU A 39 -14.01 -9.17 1.77
CA LEU A 39 -12.77 -9.66 1.15
C LEU A 39 -13.01 -10.31 -0.21
N ARG A 40 -14.12 -11.05 -0.37
CA ARG A 40 -14.47 -11.76 -1.60
C ARG A 40 -15.05 -10.87 -2.69
N GLN A 41 -15.68 -9.75 -2.35
CA GLN A 41 -16.33 -8.87 -3.33
C GLN A 41 -15.39 -7.91 -4.05
N HIS A 42 -14.16 -7.74 -3.57
CA HIS A 42 -13.18 -6.82 -4.16
C HIS A 42 -12.14 -7.57 -4.99
N ASP A 43 -11.95 -7.11 -6.22
CA ASP A 43 -10.95 -7.63 -7.14
C ASP A 43 -9.52 -7.18 -6.75
N PRO A 44 -8.47 -7.81 -7.31
CA PRO A 44 -7.09 -7.45 -6.98
C PRO A 44 -6.71 -6.00 -7.34
N ILE A 45 -7.33 -5.39 -8.35
CA ILE A 45 -7.06 -3.99 -8.74
C ILE A 45 -7.54 -3.05 -7.63
N TRP A 46 -8.74 -3.28 -7.10
CA TRP A 46 -9.31 -2.52 -6.00
C TRP A 46 -8.39 -2.56 -4.78
N TRP A 47 -7.93 -3.76 -4.40
CA TRP A 47 -6.98 -3.94 -3.30
C TRP A 47 -5.66 -3.21 -3.57
N SER A 48 -5.09 -3.36 -4.76
CA SER A 48 -3.84 -2.72 -5.11
C SER A 48 -3.93 -1.20 -5.00
N ARG A 49 -5.03 -0.60 -5.50
CA ARG A 49 -5.26 0.84 -5.41
C ARG A 49 -5.50 1.31 -3.98
N LEU A 50 -6.17 0.53 -3.12
CA LEU A 50 -6.27 0.85 -1.69
C LEU A 50 -4.90 0.86 -1.00
N VAL A 51 -4.05 -0.13 -1.27
CA VAL A 51 -2.70 -0.18 -0.67
C VAL A 51 -1.85 0.99 -1.16
N ILE A 52 -1.90 1.32 -2.46
CA ILE A 52 -1.23 2.49 -3.04
C ILE A 52 -1.73 3.79 -2.39
N ALA A 53 -3.05 3.95 -2.24
CA ALA A 53 -3.66 5.10 -1.57
C ALA A 53 -3.18 5.26 -0.13
N ALA A 54 -3.21 4.15 0.64
CA ALA A 54 -2.79 4.12 2.04
C ALA A 54 -1.31 4.47 2.19
N ARG A 55 -0.46 3.90 1.33
CA ARG A 55 0.98 4.16 1.31
C ARG A 55 1.27 5.62 1.01
N GLY A 56 0.74 6.12 -0.10
CA GLY A 56 0.91 7.51 -0.48
C GLY A 56 0.43 8.45 0.61
N PHE A 57 -0.72 8.14 1.22
CA PHE A 57 -1.28 8.94 2.30
C PHE A 57 -0.32 9.00 3.48
N LEU A 58 0.25 7.88 3.90
CA LEU A 58 1.21 7.89 5.02
C LEU A 58 2.46 8.70 4.68
N VAL A 59 3.13 8.40 3.56
CA VAL A 59 4.46 8.96 3.27
C VAL A 59 4.45 10.45 2.91
N ASN A 60 3.33 10.98 2.43
CA ASN A 60 3.23 12.40 2.05
C ASN A 60 2.75 13.31 3.21
N MET A 61 2.43 12.72 4.37
CA MET A 61 1.82 13.44 5.49
C MET A 61 2.80 13.78 6.62
N GLN A 62 4.03 13.27 6.52
CA GLN A 62 5.10 13.53 7.46
C GLN A 62 6.44 13.45 6.72
N ASP A 63 7.42 14.24 7.16
CA ASP A 63 8.78 14.18 6.65
C ASP A 63 9.49 12.93 7.21
N TYR A 64 9.40 11.83 6.45
CA TYR A 64 10.14 10.61 6.73
C TYR A 64 11.54 10.67 6.11
N THR A 65 12.53 10.09 6.80
CA THR A 65 13.84 9.82 6.21
C THR A 65 13.75 8.72 5.15
N GLU A 66 14.75 8.62 4.27
CA GLU A 66 14.80 7.54 3.26
C GLU A 66 14.74 6.15 3.89
N GLU A 67 15.43 5.94 5.01
CA GLU A 67 15.39 4.69 5.78
C GLU A 67 14.00 4.40 6.34
N GLN A 68 13.28 5.41 6.82
CA GLN A 68 11.91 5.24 7.29
C GLN A 68 10.98 4.88 6.13
N ILE A 69 11.11 5.55 4.97
CA ILE A 69 10.33 5.23 3.77
C ILE A 69 10.60 3.79 3.32
N PHE A 70 11.85 3.35 3.32
CA PHE A 70 12.22 1.98 2.99
C PHE A 70 11.49 0.95 3.88
N ASN A 71 11.51 1.14 5.20
CA ASN A 71 10.81 0.25 6.13
C ASN A 71 9.28 0.29 5.94
N LEU A 72 8.70 1.46 5.68
CA LEU A 72 7.28 1.59 5.39
C LEU A 72 6.90 0.89 4.09
N ASP A 73 7.73 1.00 3.05
CA ASP A 73 7.53 0.34 1.77
C ASP A 73 7.55 -1.18 1.92
N ASP A 74 8.48 -1.76 2.70
CA ASP A 74 8.48 -3.20 3.00
C ASP A 74 7.14 -3.66 3.60
N ALA A 75 6.58 -2.89 4.54
CA ALA A 75 5.29 -3.20 5.13
C ALA A 75 4.15 -3.14 4.10
N PHE A 76 4.14 -2.12 3.23
CA PHE A 76 3.12 -2.02 2.18
C PHE A 76 3.29 -3.07 1.08
N ILE A 77 4.51 -3.51 0.78
CA ILE A 77 4.78 -4.65 -0.09
C ILE A 77 4.16 -5.92 0.52
N GLU A 78 4.35 -6.17 1.82
CA GLU A 78 3.72 -7.32 2.47
C GLU A 78 2.19 -7.23 2.50
N ILE A 79 1.63 -6.07 2.81
CA ILE A 79 0.18 -5.84 2.71
C ILE A 79 -0.30 -6.13 1.27
N HIS A 80 0.40 -5.64 0.26
CA HIS A 80 0.05 -5.89 -1.14
C HIS A 80 0.11 -7.38 -1.47
N ARG A 81 1.16 -8.08 -1.03
CA ARG A 81 1.30 -9.54 -1.24
C ARG A 81 0.13 -10.31 -0.63
N VAL A 82 -0.28 -9.95 0.60
CA VAL A 82 -1.40 -10.59 1.29
C VAL A 82 -2.73 -10.38 0.56
N PHE A 83 -3.08 -9.13 0.23
CA PHE A 83 -4.42 -8.80 -0.28
C PHE A 83 -4.57 -8.91 -1.80
N VAL A 84 -3.49 -8.67 -2.55
CA VAL A 84 -3.51 -8.60 -4.03
C VAL A 84 -2.95 -9.88 -4.63
N ALA A 85 -1.68 -10.17 -4.35
CA ALA A 85 -1.00 -11.34 -4.93
C ALA A 85 -1.51 -12.66 -4.36
N LYS A 86 -1.97 -12.65 -3.11
CA LYS A 86 -2.51 -13.81 -2.36
C LYS A 86 -1.55 -15.02 -2.38
N ASN A 87 -0.26 -14.76 -2.39
CA ASN A 87 0.80 -15.76 -2.51
C ASN A 87 1.69 -15.85 -1.26
N THR A 88 1.21 -15.29 -0.13
CA THR A 88 1.89 -15.32 1.15
C THR A 88 0.99 -15.89 2.24
N ILE A 89 1.61 -16.37 3.32
CA ILE A 89 0.95 -16.66 4.59
C ILE A 89 1.32 -15.50 5.52
N PRO A 90 0.36 -14.81 6.16
CA PRO A 90 -1.05 -15.18 6.34
C PRO A 90 -1.99 -14.84 5.17
N THR A 91 -3.15 -15.52 5.09
CA THR A 91 -4.27 -15.11 4.21
C THR A 91 -4.83 -13.75 4.66
N PRO A 92 -5.58 -13.01 3.81
CA PRO A 92 -6.17 -11.73 4.21
C PRO A 92 -6.99 -11.77 5.50
N LEU A 93 -7.84 -12.78 5.67
CA LEU A 93 -8.62 -12.95 6.91
C LEU A 93 -7.73 -13.18 8.12
N ARG A 94 -6.71 -14.04 7.98
CA ARG A 94 -5.78 -14.34 9.07
C ARG A 94 -4.91 -13.12 9.42
N PHE A 95 -4.52 -12.35 8.42
CA PHE A 95 -3.80 -11.08 8.59
C PHE A 95 -4.63 -10.09 9.44
N ILE A 96 -5.92 -9.93 9.12
CA ILE A 96 -6.85 -9.10 9.90
C ILE A 96 -7.00 -9.63 11.33
N GLN A 97 -7.15 -10.94 11.51
CA GLN A 97 -7.23 -11.57 12.84
C GLN A 97 -5.98 -11.33 13.67
N ASN A 98 -4.79 -11.44 13.07
CA ASN A 98 -3.53 -11.17 13.73
C ASN A 98 -3.45 -9.70 14.15
N LEU A 99 -3.79 -8.75 13.28
CA LEU A 99 -3.81 -7.32 13.63
C LEU A 99 -4.84 -7.01 14.72
N ASN A 100 -6.05 -7.58 14.68
CA ASN A 100 -7.03 -7.48 15.76
C ASN A 100 -6.47 -7.95 17.11
N THR A 101 -5.73 -9.07 17.09
CA THR A 101 -5.10 -9.65 18.28
C THR A 101 -4.00 -8.74 18.80
N LEU A 102 -3.15 -8.20 17.93
CA LEU A 102 -2.08 -7.27 18.33
C LEU A 102 -2.63 -5.95 18.87
N TYR A 103 -3.63 -5.36 18.21
CA TYR A 103 -4.30 -4.14 18.68
C TYR A 103 -5.21 -4.34 19.90
N SER A 104 -5.39 -5.57 20.37
CA SER A 104 -6.02 -5.82 21.67
C SER A 104 -5.13 -5.39 22.85
N VAL A 105 -3.82 -5.26 22.63
CA VAL A 105 -2.88 -4.74 23.61
C VAL A 105 -3.15 -3.23 23.82
N PRO A 106 -3.46 -2.79 25.04
CA PRO A 106 -3.64 -1.37 25.34
C PRO A 106 -2.39 -0.57 24.93
N ASN A 107 -2.60 0.57 24.26
CA ASN A 107 -1.51 1.43 23.78
C ASN A 107 -0.45 0.69 22.93
N TYR A 108 -0.86 -0.31 22.14
CA TYR A 108 0.01 -1.14 21.28
C TYR A 108 1.17 -0.39 20.60
N LEU A 109 0.90 0.79 19.98
CA LEU A 109 1.92 1.56 19.27
C LEU A 109 3.02 2.12 20.20
N GLU A 110 2.63 2.53 21.41
CA GLU A 110 3.55 3.01 22.45
C GLU A 110 4.30 1.85 23.08
N VAL A 111 3.63 0.72 23.32
CA VAL A 111 4.27 -0.51 23.82
C VAL A 111 5.36 -0.98 22.85
N LEU A 112 5.07 -1.07 21.55
CA LEU A 112 6.10 -1.39 20.55
C LEU A 112 7.23 -0.37 20.50
N GLN A 113 6.92 0.92 20.67
CA GLN A 113 7.95 1.96 20.70
C GLN A 113 8.88 1.82 21.88
N ARG A 114 8.30 1.47 23.03
CA ARG A 114 9.06 1.22 24.24
C ARG A 114 9.98 0.04 23.96
N LEU A 115 9.43 -1.12 23.56
CA LEU A 115 10.15 -2.41 23.41
C LEU A 115 11.35 -2.39 22.44
N ASP A 116 11.57 -1.29 21.72
CA ASP A 116 12.77 -1.05 20.94
C ASP A 116 14.01 -0.93 21.85
N PRO A 117 14.89 -1.96 21.87
CA PRO A 117 16.03 -1.99 22.77
C PRO A 117 17.10 -0.96 22.38
N SER A 118 17.06 -0.43 21.14
CA SER A 118 17.96 0.65 20.72
C SER A 118 17.68 1.98 21.40
N LYS A 119 16.49 2.14 22.01
CA LYS A 119 16.02 3.43 22.56
C LYS A 119 15.85 3.44 24.07
N ASN A 120 15.46 2.33 24.70
CA ASN A 120 14.97 2.38 26.09
C ASN A 120 15.60 1.40 27.08
N GLY A 121 16.62 0.60 26.69
CA GLY A 121 17.13 -0.47 27.56
C GLY A 121 16.07 -1.55 27.82
N TYR A 122 16.42 -2.60 28.57
CA TYR A 122 15.49 -3.71 28.87
C TYR A 122 14.18 -3.18 29.47
N LEU A 123 13.06 -3.55 28.85
CA LEU A 123 11.73 -3.17 29.30
C LEU A 123 11.01 -4.26 30.06
N GLU A 124 10.02 -3.79 30.80
CA GLU A 124 8.89 -4.53 31.37
C GLU A 124 8.37 -5.65 30.46
N GLU A 125 7.71 -6.62 31.09
CA GLU A 125 7.10 -7.81 30.49
C GLU A 125 6.56 -7.58 29.07
N ASN A 126 7.17 -8.25 28.09
CA ASN A 126 6.83 -8.15 26.68
C ASN A 126 5.49 -8.86 26.41
N PRO A 127 4.38 -8.14 26.15
CA PRO A 127 3.07 -8.77 26.00
C PRO A 127 2.99 -9.66 24.75
N PHE A 128 3.93 -9.52 23.81
CA PHE A 128 3.99 -10.36 22.61
C PHE A 128 4.65 -11.71 22.88
N GLU A 129 5.18 -11.99 24.06
CA GLU A 129 5.71 -13.33 24.41
C GLU A 129 4.62 -14.29 24.90
N PHE A 130 3.40 -13.79 25.12
CA PHE A 130 2.29 -14.56 25.66
C PHE A 130 1.18 -14.75 24.62
N GLU A 131 0.49 -15.90 24.68
CA GLU A 131 -0.66 -16.15 23.82
C GLU A 131 -1.88 -15.30 24.27
N PRO A 132 -2.71 -14.82 23.32
CA PRO A 132 -2.68 -15.07 21.87
C PRO A 132 -1.74 -14.14 21.05
N GLN A 133 -1.15 -13.13 21.69
CA GLN A 133 -0.35 -12.10 21.01
C GLN A 133 0.92 -12.69 20.37
N ARG A 134 1.54 -13.69 20.99
CA ARG A 134 2.73 -14.38 20.48
C ARG A 134 2.53 -15.01 19.11
N SER A 135 1.45 -15.78 18.94
CA SER A 135 1.13 -16.39 17.65
C SER A 135 0.87 -15.33 16.58
N ALA A 136 0.09 -14.30 16.92
CA ALA A 136 -0.21 -13.21 16.00
C ALA A 136 1.05 -12.43 15.59
N PHE A 137 1.90 -12.08 16.56
CA PHE A 137 3.15 -11.37 16.33
C PHE A 137 4.10 -12.19 15.46
N THR A 138 4.25 -13.48 15.77
CA THR A 138 5.11 -14.41 15.03
C THR A 138 4.73 -14.51 13.56
N GLN A 139 3.43 -14.51 13.25
CA GLN A 139 2.95 -14.57 11.86
C GLN A 139 3.12 -13.25 11.10
N MET A 140 3.19 -12.12 11.79
CA MET A 140 3.32 -10.79 11.16
C MET A 140 4.76 -10.33 11.05
N PHE A 141 5.58 -10.61 12.07
CA PHE A 141 6.91 -10.01 12.25
C PHE A 141 8.00 -11.04 12.59
N GLY A 142 7.63 -12.31 12.80
CA GLY A 142 8.54 -13.33 13.32
C GLY A 142 8.61 -13.36 14.85
N SER A 143 9.46 -14.23 15.39
CA SER A 143 9.55 -14.51 16.84
C SER A 143 9.76 -13.23 17.69
N PRO A 144 8.89 -12.96 18.68
CA PRO A 144 8.93 -11.75 19.52
C PRO A 144 10.11 -11.71 20.50
N GLU A 145 10.76 -12.86 20.75
CA GLU A 145 11.95 -12.98 21.59
C GLU A 145 13.22 -12.43 20.89
N ARG A 146 13.15 -12.21 19.57
CA ARG A 146 14.26 -11.65 18.79
C ARG A 146 14.11 -10.13 18.68
N TYR A 147 15.10 -9.41 19.21
CA TYR A 147 15.10 -7.95 19.20
C TYR A 147 15.00 -7.34 17.79
N GLN A 148 15.55 -8.01 16.77
CA GLN A 148 15.45 -7.53 15.38
C GLN A 148 13.99 -7.49 14.90
N ASN A 149 13.18 -8.49 15.27
CA ASN A 149 11.77 -8.57 14.87
C ASN A 149 10.93 -7.50 15.56
N LEU A 150 11.25 -7.18 16.82
CA LEU A 150 10.67 -6.02 17.52
C LEU A 150 11.04 -4.70 16.84
N GLY A 151 12.30 -4.56 16.41
CA GLY A 151 12.77 -3.41 15.63
C GLY A 151 12.01 -3.25 14.31
N VAL A 152 11.86 -4.33 13.54
CA VAL A 152 11.05 -4.34 12.31
C VAL A 152 9.60 -3.95 12.60
N ALA A 153 8.96 -4.59 13.58
CA ALA A 153 7.59 -4.26 13.96
C ALA A 153 7.46 -2.78 14.34
N ASN A 154 8.42 -2.22 15.08
CA ASN A 154 8.41 -0.81 15.46
C ASN A 154 8.58 0.13 14.26
N SER A 155 9.48 -0.19 13.33
CA SER A 155 9.72 0.59 12.10
C SER A 155 8.53 0.55 11.13
N GLN A 156 7.77 -0.55 11.13
CA GLN A 156 6.66 -0.78 10.19
C GLN A 156 5.28 -0.45 10.77
N LYS A 157 5.14 -0.28 12.08
CA LYS A 157 3.82 -0.20 12.76
C LYS A 157 2.86 0.84 12.18
N LEU A 158 3.35 1.98 11.70
CA LEU A 158 2.51 3.04 11.14
C LEU A 158 1.87 2.64 9.81
N ALA A 159 2.55 1.86 8.98
CA ALA A 159 2.00 1.34 7.72
C ALA A 159 0.82 0.41 7.99
N TYR A 160 1.00 -0.57 8.89
CA TYR A 160 -0.07 -1.48 9.30
C TYR A 160 -1.23 -0.73 9.96
N ASP A 161 -0.93 0.25 10.82
CA ASP A 161 -1.93 1.03 11.54
C ASP A 161 -2.80 1.87 10.61
N VAL A 162 -2.18 2.61 9.68
CA VAL A 162 -2.92 3.39 8.67
C VAL A 162 -3.74 2.49 7.76
N PHE A 163 -3.14 1.44 7.21
CA PHE A 163 -3.86 0.52 6.33
C PHE A 163 -5.05 -0.12 7.04
N PHE A 164 -4.85 -0.61 8.28
CA PHE A 164 -5.90 -1.27 9.04
C PHE A 164 -7.07 -0.34 9.36
N ARG A 165 -6.79 0.94 9.65
CA ARG A 165 -7.84 1.96 9.83
C ARG A 165 -8.62 2.25 8.57
N LEU A 166 -7.92 2.47 7.47
CA LEU A 166 -8.56 2.70 6.16
C LEU A 166 -9.42 1.51 5.77
N LEU A 167 -8.91 0.29 5.99
CA LEU A 167 -9.64 -0.95 5.77
C LEU A 167 -10.91 -1.00 6.61
N LYS A 168 -10.81 -0.69 7.92
CA LYS A 168 -11.97 -0.66 8.81
C LYS A 168 -13.02 0.35 8.35
N LEU A 169 -12.63 1.57 7.99
CA LEU A 169 -13.55 2.59 7.49
C LEU A 169 -14.22 2.15 6.18
N CYS A 170 -13.48 1.54 5.27
CA CYS A 170 -14.03 0.97 4.03
C CYS A 170 -15.04 -0.15 4.34
N PHE A 171 -14.74 -1.01 5.31
CA PHE A 171 -15.61 -2.09 5.73
C PHE A 171 -16.89 -1.58 6.42
N GLU A 172 -16.79 -0.60 7.31
CA GLU A 172 -17.96 0.03 7.94
C GLU A 172 -18.88 0.68 6.90
N ARG A 173 -18.31 1.34 5.90
CA ARG A 173 -19.07 1.89 4.78
C ARG A 173 -19.73 0.82 3.92
N PHE A 174 -19.02 -0.28 3.68
CA PHE A 174 -19.58 -1.43 2.96
C PHE A 174 -20.83 -1.98 3.67
N ARG A 175 -20.82 -2.03 5.01
CA ARG A 175 -21.96 -2.46 5.83
C ARG A 175 -23.09 -1.44 5.87
N ASP A 176 -22.79 -0.15 5.73
CA ASP A 176 -23.81 0.90 5.75
C ASP A 176 -24.57 0.97 4.40
N PRO A 177 -25.87 0.61 4.37
CA PRO A 177 -26.66 0.67 3.14
C PRO A 177 -26.91 2.10 2.63
N ASN A 178 -26.57 3.15 3.39
CA ASN A 178 -26.69 4.53 2.94
C ASN A 178 -25.37 5.09 2.36
N SER A 179 -24.26 4.34 2.43
CA SER A 179 -22.93 4.82 2.03
C SER A 179 -22.77 5.05 0.52
N THR A 180 -23.59 4.41 -0.31
CA THR A 180 -23.49 4.46 -1.78
C THR A 180 -23.84 5.80 -2.44
N VAL A 181 -24.31 6.78 -1.66
CA VAL A 181 -24.71 8.11 -2.18
C VAL A 181 -23.51 9.06 -2.33
N ARG A 182 -22.30 8.64 -1.92
CA ARG A 182 -21.10 9.50 -2.02
C ARG A 182 -20.51 9.49 -3.43
N LYS A 183 -20.30 10.68 -4.01
CA LYS A 183 -19.46 10.86 -5.21
C LYS A 183 -18.01 10.53 -4.86
N GLY A 184 -17.29 9.85 -5.75
CA GLY A 184 -15.87 9.53 -5.57
C GLY A 184 -15.40 8.47 -6.55
N ILE A 185 -14.16 8.00 -6.35
CA ILE A 185 -13.48 7.10 -7.29
C ILE A 185 -13.81 5.63 -6.96
N LYS A 186 -14.21 4.88 -7.98
CA LYS A 186 -14.34 3.42 -7.93
C LYS A 186 -13.01 2.81 -8.33
N PHE A 187 -12.22 2.38 -7.36
CA PHE A 187 -10.90 1.80 -7.62
C PHE A 187 -10.93 0.63 -8.61
N SER A 188 -12.00 -0.15 -8.69
CA SER A 188 -12.11 -1.26 -9.64
C SER A 188 -12.22 -0.83 -11.11
N THR A 189 -12.82 0.33 -11.40
CA THR A 189 -13.28 0.64 -12.77
C THR A 189 -12.98 2.05 -13.25
N ASP A 190 -12.74 3.00 -12.34
CA ASP A 190 -12.60 4.39 -12.77
C ASP A 190 -11.25 4.62 -13.45
N PRO A 191 -11.25 5.23 -14.65
CA PRO A 191 -10.04 5.59 -15.40
C PRO A 191 -9.38 6.86 -14.84
N GLU A 192 -10.13 7.64 -14.05
CA GLU A 192 -9.70 8.89 -13.43
C GLU A 192 -9.06 8.70 -12.05
N TRP A 193 -8.66 7.46 -11.70
CA TRP A 193 -7.78 7.20 -10.56
C TRP A 193 -6.40 7.83 -10.83
N GLN A 194 -6.30 9.15 -10.65
CA GLN A 194 -5.03 9.86 -10.74
C GLN A 194 -4.46 10.07 -9.34
N PRO A 195 -3.18 9.72 -9.13
CA PRO A 195 -2.49 10.02 -7.89
C PRO A 195 -2.32 11.53 -7.79
N ASP A 196 -2.94 12.13 -6.78
CA ASP A 196 -2.56 13.48 -6.36
C ASP A 196 -1.24 13.43 -5.56
N ASN A 197 -0.82 14.57 -5.00
CA ASN A 197 0.40 14.63 -4.19
C ASN A 197 0.36 13.73 -2.93
N ARG A 198 -0.76 13.08 -2.61
CA ARG A 198 -0.93 12.18 -1.47
C ARG A 198 -0.90 10.72 -1.88
N VAL A 199 -0.62 10.36 -3.14
CA VAL A 199 -0.65 8.95 -3.58
C VAL A 199 0.72 8.45 -4.05
N VAL A 200 1.50 9.31 -4.70
CA VAL A 200 2.85 8.98 -5.19
C VAL A 200 3.84 10.01 -4.68
N LEU A 201 5.05 9.56 -4.36
CA LEU A 201 6.11 10.43 -3.87
C LEU A 201 6.70 11.23 -5.03
N PHE A 202 6.55 12.55 -4.98
CA PHE A 202 7.18 13.48 -5.91
C PHE A 202 8.36 14.16 -5.22
N GLN A 203 9.55 14.09 -5.81
CA GLN A 203 10.67 14.92 -5.41
C GLN A 203 10.81 16.11 -6.38
N SER A 204 11.06 17.30 -5.83
CA SER A 204 11.32 18.48 -6.64
C SER A 204 12.82 18.61 -6.86
N PHE A 205 13.27 18.48 -8.11
CA PHE A 205 14.67 18.68 -8.50
C PHE A 205 14.82 20.05 -9.15
N GLY A 206 14.93 21.10 -8.33
CA GLY A 206 15.05 22.50 -8.78
C GLY A 206 13.71 23.24 -8.94
N GLN A 207 13.77 24.51 -9.37
CA GLN A 207 12.57 25.33 -9.55
C GLN A 207 11.68 24.72 -10.63
N ASN A 208 10.48 24.28 -10.21
CA ASN A 208 9.38 23.79 -11.05
C ASN A 208 9.58 22.43 -11.76
N ASN A 209 10.59 21.64 -11.40
CA ASN A 209 10.73 20.28 -11.93
C ASN A 209 10.36 19.24 -10.87
N ARG A 210 9.11 18.77 -10.90
CA ARG A 210 8.66 17.63 -10.07
C ARG A 210 8.92 16.34 -10.84
N THR A 211 9.84 15.54 -10.34
CA THR A 211 10.11 14.19 -10.85
C THR A 211 9.63 13.18 -9.81
N TRP A 212 8.81 12.25 -10.26
CA TRP A 212 8.51 11.03 -9.52
C TRP A 212 9.78 10.23 -9.26
N VAL A 213 9.98 9.87 -8.01
CA VAL A 213 11.03 8.93 -7.64
C VAL A 213 10.36 7.60 -7.41
N LEU A 214 10.73 6.61 -8.24
CA LEU A 214 10.27 5.25 -8.03
C LEU A 214 10.88 4.74 -6.74
N THR A 215 10.02 4.45 -5.79
CA THR A 215 10.37 3.79 -4.54
C THR A 215 10.27 2.27 -4.70
N ASP A 216 10.69 1.51 -3.70
CA ASP A 216 10.69 0.05 -3.79
C ASP A 216 9.27 -0.51 -3.85
N PHE A 217 8.34 0.15 -3.16
CA PHE A 217 6.92 -0.16 -3.31
C PHE A 217 6.43 0.10 -4.75
N ASP A 218 6.77 1.23 -5.37
CA ASP A 218 6.35 1.52 -6.76
C ASP A 218 6.92 0.49 -7.74
N ARG A 219 8.20 0.10 -7.57
CA ARG A 219 8.84 -0.95 -8.37
C ARG A 219 8.13 -2.29 -8.19
N HIS A 220 7.72 -2.63 -6.97
CA HIS A 220 6.94 -3.84 -6.67
C HIS A 220 5.60 -3.82 -7.41
N ILE A 221 4.85 -2.71 -7.36
CA ILE A 221 3.58 -2.56 -8.09
C ILE A 221 3.79 -2.71 -9.61
N ILE A 222 4.79 -2.03 -10.16
CA ILE A 222 5.14 -2.12 -11.59
C ILE A 222 5.47 -3.56 -11.97
N SER A 223 6.24 -4.26 -11.14
CA SER A 223 6.65 -5.64 -11.38
C SER A 223 5.49 -6.62 -11.28
N HIS A 224 4.58 -6.44 -10.33
CA HIS A 224 3.43 -7.31 -10.14
C HIS A 224 2.41 -7.20 -11.29
N TRP A 225 2.14 -5.97 -11.72
CA TRP A 225 1.06 -5.67 -12.67
C TRP A 225 1.53 -5.55 -14.12
N ARG A 226 2.74 -6.01 -14.47
CA ARG A 226 3.29 -5.87 -15.83
C ARG A 226 2.29 -6.35 -16.90
N PRO A 227 2.17 -5.64 -18.04
CA PRO A 227 2.80 -4.35 -18.37
C PRO A 227 1.97 -3.13 -17.90
N ASN A 228 0.95 -3.32 -17.07
CA ASN A 228 -0.02 -2.29 -16.71
C ASN A 228 0.30 -1.60 -15.39
N GLY A 229 1.42 -1.88 -14.73
CA GLY A 229 1.66 -1.37 -13.38
C GLY A 229 1.70 0.15 -13.26
N ILE A 230 2.24 0.87 -14.27
CA ILE A 230 2.13 2.33 -14.32
C ILE A 230 0.66 2.78 -14.46
N GLN A 231 -0.17 2.06 -15.22
CA GLN A 231 -1.60 2.35 -15.33
C GLN A 231 -2.31 2.15 -13.97
N ILE A 232 -1.92 1.15 -13.19
CA ILE A 232 -2.47 0.91 -11.85
C ILE A 232 -2.11 2.05 -10.89
N ILE A 233 -0.88 2.58 -10.98
CA ILE A 233 -0.41 3.70 -10.14
C ILE A 233 -1.04 5.03 -10.57
N PHE A 234 -1.03 5.34 -11.87
CA PHE A 234 -1.34 6.67 -12.39
C PHE A 234 -2.73 6.85 -13.01
N GLY A 235 -3.41 5.74 -13.31
CA GLY A 235 -4.70 5.74 -14.00
C GLY A 235 -4.60 5.96 -15.51
N ASP A 236 -5.66 5.57 -16.20
CA ASP A 236 -5.74 5.53 -17.66
C ASP A 236 -5.70 6.95 -18.24
N ALA A 237 -6.45 7.87 -17.63
CA ALA A 237 -6.52 9.25 -18.09
C ALA A 237 -5.15 9.95 -18.05
N TYR A 238 -4.31 9.63 -17.06
CA TYR A 238 -2.95 10.14 -16.98
C TYR A 238 -2.09 9.61 -18.13
N LEU A 239 -2.15 8.31 -18.38
CA LEU A 239 -1.39 7.67 -19.45
C LEU A 239 -1.82 8.16 -20.82
N GLU A 240 -3.11 8.30 -21.07
CA GLU A 240 -3.61 8.88 -22.32
C GLU A 240 -3.07 10.29 -22.56
N LYS A 241 -3.06 11.13 -21.52
CA LYS A 241 -2.49 12.48 -21.60
C LYS A 241 -1.00 12.43 -21.96
N LYS A 242 -0.25 11.48 -21.39
CA LYS A 242 1.18 11.29 -21.69
C LYS A 242 1.41 10.77 -23.10
N HIS A 243 0.61 9.83 -23.57
CA HIS A 243 0.65 9.34 -24.95
C HIS A 243 0.36 10.43 -25.97
N ARG A 244 -0.64 11.30 -25.73
CA ARG A 244 -0.90 12.48 -26.59
C ARG A 244 0.28 13.44 -26.63
N GLY A 245 1.09 13.49 -25.56
CA GLY A 245 2.36 14.21 -25.50
C GLY A 245 3.55 13.52 -26.16
N GLY A 246 3.35 12.36 -26.80
CA GLY A 246 4.39 11.61 -27.50
C GLY A 246 5.20 10.64 -26.63
N PHE A 247 4.90 10.55 -25.33
CA PHE A 247 5.57 9.59 -24.44
C PHE A 247 5.06 8.18 -24.67
N ASN A 248 5.95 7.20 -24.51
CA ASN A 248 5.66 5.79 -24.68
C ASN A 248 5.88 5.00 -23.38
N LEU A 249 5.32 3.80 -23.34
CA LEU A 249 5.59 2.83 -22.29
C LEU A 249 6.63 1.82 -22.77
N CYS A 250 7.35 1.21 -21.83
CA CYS A 250 8.06 -0.03 -22.06
C CYS A 250 7.02 -1.14 -22.28
N ASP A 251 7.15 -1.88 -23.39
CA ASP A 251 6.19 -2.91 -23.76
C ASP A 251 6.24 -4.15 -22.84
N PHE A 252 7.33 -4.31 -22.08
CA PHE A 252 7.48 -5.41 -21.14
C PHE A 252 6.94 -5.07 -19.74
N CYS A 253 7.46 -4.00 -19.13
CA CYS A 253 7.16 -3.69 -17.73
C CYS A 253 6.14 -2.57 -17.55
N GLY A 254 5.79 -1.84 -18.61
CA GLY A 254 4.87 -0.71 -18.53
C GLY A 254 5.48 0.61 -18.09
N MET A 255 6.80 0.66 -17.83
CA MET A 255 7.49 1.88 -17.40
C MET A 255 7.20 3.03 -18.37
N LEU A 256 6.90 4.23 -17.88
CA LEU A 256 6.67 5.40 -18.71
C LEU A 256 7.97 6.18 -18.95
N GLU A 257 8.16 6.61 -20.20
CA GLU A 257 9.24 7.50 -20.61
C GLU A 257 9.30 8.76 -19.74
N GLN A 258 10.51 9.14 -19.35
CA GLN A 258 10.84 10.39 -18.67
C GLN A 258 11.12 11.51 -19.69
N ALA A 259 11.55 11.13 -20.90
CA ALA A 259 11.71 12.01 -22.05
C ALA A 259 11.19 11.29 -23.30
N VAL A 260 10.58 12.05 -24.22
CA VAL A 260 10.05 11.50 -25.48
C VAL A 260 11.17 10.82 -26.26
N GLY A 261 10.96 9.56 -26.63
CA GLY A 261 11.94 8.77 -27.38
C GLY A 261 13.12 8.26 -26.55
N GLN A 262 12.99 8.26 -25.22
CA GLN A 262 14.01 7.73 -24.32
C GLN A 262 14.25 6.22 -24.52
N PHE A 263 13.20 5.44 -24.81
CA PHE A 263 13.34 3.99 -24.87
C PHE A 263 13.83 3.51 -26.24
N PRO A 264 14.88 2.67 -26.29
CA PRO A 264 15.30 2.01 -27.52
C PRO A 264 14.17 1.16 -28.13
N VAL A 265 14.20 1.01 -29.46
CA VAL A 265 13.23 0.21 -30.22
C VAL A 265 13.93 -0.99 -30.88
N TYR A 266 13.39 -2.19 -30.67
CA TYR A 266 13.81 -3.41 -31.37
C TYR A 266 12.58 -4.19 -31.86
N GLN A 267 12.52 -4.51 -33.16
CA GLN A 267 11.38 -5.22 -33.77
C GLN A 267 10.01 -4.60 -33.40
N LYS A 268 9.91 -3.26 -33.43
CA LYS A 268 8.74 -2.46 -33.03
C LYS A 268 8.40 -2.49 -31.53
N HIS A 269 9.22 -3.14 -30.70
CA HIS A 269 9.05 -3.12 -29.24
C HIS A 269 9.98 -2.11 -28.57
N ARG A 270 9.48 -1.43 -27.53
CA ARG A 270 10.21 -0.50 -26.66
C ARG A 270 10.53 -1.13 -25.32
N PHE A 271 11.74 -0.89 -24.82
CA PHE A 271 12.18 -1.40 -23.53
C PHE A 271 12.94 -0.37 -22.71
N CYS A 272 12.71 -0.34 -21.40
CA CYS A 272 13.34 0.65 -20.52
C CYS A 272 14.70 0.19 -19.95
N SER A 273 15.06 -1.08 -20.10
CA SER A 273 16.33 -1.63 -19.60
C SER A 273 16.75 -2.88 -20.37
N GLU A 274 18.03 -3.24 -20.28
CA GLU A 274 18.56 -4.50 -20.83
C GLU A 274 17.83 -5.73 -20.28
N GLN A 275 17.43 -5.69 -19.01
CA GLN A 275 16.66 -6.77 -18.41
C GLN A 275 15.27 -6.91 -19.08
N CYS A 276 14.57 -5.79 -19.34
CA CYS A 276 13.30 -5.82 -20.05
C CYS A 276 13.48 -6.32 -21.49
N PHE A 277 14.59 -5.96 -22.13
CA PHE A 277 14.94 -6.46 -23.45
C PHE A 277 15.19 -7.97 -23.45
N ALA A 278 15.98 -8.48 -22.51
CA ALA A 278 16.27 -9.91 -22.37
C ALA A 278 14.97 -10.72 -22.20
N TYR A 279 14.07 -10.26 -21.32
CA TYR A 279 12.76 -10.92 -21.16
C TYR A 279 11.91 -10.92 -22.44
N LEU A 280 11.96 -9.85 -23.24
CA LEU A 280 11.28 -9.81 -24.54
C LEU A 280 11.87 -10.79 -25.56
N LEU A 281 13.16 -11.10 -25.46
CA LEU A 281 13.82 -12.10 -26.31
C LEU A 281 13.51 -13.52 -25.85
N ASP A 282 13.51 -13.76 -24.54
CA ASP A 282 13.25 -15.08 -23.96
C ASP A 282 11.78 -15.50 -24.10
N GLY A 283 10.83 -14.57 -24.00
CA GLY A 283 9.39 -14.81 -24.21
C GLY A 283 8.97 -15.01 -25.68
N LYS A 284 9.93 -14.96 -26.63
CA LYS A 284 9.72 -15.28 -28.05
C LYS A 284 10.17 -16.70 -28.44
N LYS A 285 10.57 -17.52 -27.47
CA LYS A 285 10.75 -18.99 -27.62
C LYS A 285 9.47 -19.71 -27.24
#